data_AF-Q7W6R5-F1
#
_entry.id   AF-Q7W6R5-F1
#
_cell.length_a   1.000
_cell.length_b   1.000
_cell.length_c   1.000
_cell.angle_alpha   90.00
_cell.angle_beta   90.00
_cell.angle_gamma   90.00
#
_symmetry.space_group_name_H-M   'P 1'
#
loop_
_entity.id
_entity.type
_entity.pdbx_description
1 polymer ?
#
loop_
_entity_poly.entity_id
_entity_poly.type
_entity_poly.pdbx_seq_one_letter_code
_entity_poly.pdbx_strand_id
1 'polypeptide(L)'
;MKTFRYAVGLAGLLVASHAMAQYGVWTKKSANGSWVAPRTGFTSLVLSQAEINAFRECVLPGRSGGDNSATKIVETATGKEVKLLDCEAMRAERKAEQDRLNAKK
;
A
#
# COMPACT_ATOMS: atom_id res chain seq x y z
N MET A 1 -41.22 -39.93 -34.06
CA MET A 1 -39.95 -40.17 -33.32
C MET A 1 -39.26 -38.84 -33.14
N LYS A 2 -39.05 -38.37 -31.90
CA LYS A 2 -38.60 -37.01 -31.57
C LYS A 2 -37.17 -37.12 -31.01
N THR A 3 -36.18 -36.60 -31.72
CA THR A 3 -34.76 -36.73 -31.39
C THR A 3 -34.36 -35.75 -30.27
N PHE A 4 -33.88 -36.31 -29.17
CA PHE A 4 -33.23 -35.60 -28.07
C PHE A 4 -31.91 -34.99 -28.55
N ARG A 5 -31.74 -33.68 -28.35
CA ARG A 5 -30.43 -33.01 -28.43
C ARG A 5 -30.06 -32.55 -27.03
N TYR A 6 -29.15 -33.28 -26.41
CA TYR A 6 -28.48 -32.89 -25.17
C TYR A 6 -27.53 -31.72 -25.50
N ALA A 7 -27.91 -30.51 -25.08
CA ALA A 7 -26.98 -29.40 -25.02
C ALA A 7 -26.09 -29.61 -23.79
N VAL A 8 -24.90 -30.15 -24.00
CA VAL A 8 -23.81 -30.11 -23.03
C VAL A 8 -23.41 -28.64 -22.91
N GLY A 9 -24.03 -27.96 -21.95
CA GLY A 9 -23.60 -26.64 -21.53
C GLY A 9 -22.19 -26.76 -20.99
N LEU A 10 -21.22 -26.29 -21.78
CA LEU A 10 -19.88 -25.96 -21.31
C LEU A 10 -20.03 -24.98 -20.14
N ALA A 11 -20.04 -25.53 -18.92
CA ALA A 11 -19.76 -24.78 -17.72
C ALA A 11 -18.32 -24.30 -17.86
N GLY A 12 -18.17 -23.09 -18.42
CA GLY A 12 -16.92 -22.37 -18.49
C GLY A 12 -16.38 -22.27 -17.08
N LEU A 13 -15.31 -23.03 -16.83
CA LEU A 13 -14.44 -22.90 -15.69
C LEU A 13 -13.95 -21.45 -15.67
N LEU A 14 -14.64 -20.57 -14.93
CA LEU A 14 -14.09 -19.31 -14.49
C LEU A 14 -13.03 -19.66 -13.45
N VAL A 15 -11.86 -20.07 -13.92
CA VAL A 15 -10.63 -19.95 -13.15
C VAL A 15 -10.44 -18.44 -13.03
N ALA A 16 -11.02 -17.88 -11.96
CA ALA A 16 -10.62 -16.58 -11.47
C ALA A 16 -9.15 -16.73 -11.06
N SER A 17 -8.28 -16.53 -12.04
CA SER A 17 -6.88 -16.22 -11.83
C SER A 17 -6.88 -15.10 -10.81
N HIS A 18 -6.52 -15.42 -9.56
CA HIS A 18 -6.30 -14.42 -8.54
C HIS A 18 -5.07 -13.64 -9.01
N ALA A 19 -5.28 -12.64 -9.87
CA ALA A 19 -4.30 -11.62 -10.11
C ALA A 19 -3.99 -11.06 -8.73
N MET A 20 -2.79 -11.35 -8.20
CA MET A 20 -2.39 -10.86 -6.90
C MET A 20 -2.52 -9.35 -6.94
N ALA A 21 -3.35 -8.79 -6.06
CA ALA A 21 -3.56 -7.36 -5.98
C ALA A 21 -2.20 -6.65 -5.88
N GLN A 22 -1.98 -5.70 -6.77
CA GLN A 22 -0.78 -4.89 -6.81
C GLN A 22 -1.06 -3.55 -6.13
N TYR A 23 -0.09 -3.06 -5.39
CA TYR A 23 -0.24 -1.84 -4.60
C TYR A 23 0.84 -0.84 -4.95
N GLY A 24 0.48 0.44 -4.79
CA GLY A 24 1.43 1.52 -4.83
C GLY A 24 1.39 2.49 -3.67
N VAL A 25 2.56 3.07 -3.39
CA VAL A 25 2.80 3.93 -2.22
C VAL A 25 2.94 5.37 -2.66
N TRP A 26 1.98 6.20 -2.28
CA TRP A 26 1.98 7.64 -2.51
C TRP A 26 2.43 8.36 -1.25
N THR A 27 3.17 9.45 -1.39
CA THR A 27 3.66 10.24 -0.26
C THR A 27 3.12 11.66 -0.34
N LYS A 28 2.69 12.22 0.80
CA LYS A 28 2.22 13.59 0.91
C LYS A 28 3.35 14.45 1.45
N LYS A 29 3.74 15.49 0.72
CA LYS A 29 4.80 16.42 1.15
C LYS A 29 4.28 17.38 2.20
N SER A 30 5.01 17.52 3.30
CA SER A 30 4.76 18.49 4.38
C SER A 30 4.84 19.93 3.88
N ALA A 31 5.73 20.23 2.91
CA ALA A 31 5.97 21.59 2.45
C ALA A 31 4.81 22.22 1.65
N ASN A 32 4.06 21.43 0.87
CA ASN A 32 3.00 21.93 0.00
C ASN A 32 1.69 21.14 0.09
N GLY A 33 1.63 20.09 0.91
CA GLY A 33 0.46 19.24 1.08
C GLY A 33 0.12 18.35 -0.13
N SER A 34 0.95 18.35 -1.17
CA SER A 34 0.67 17.61 -2.41
C SER A 34 1.02 16.13 -2.29
N TRP A 35 0.18 15.29 -2.87
CA TRP A 35 0.47 13.88 -3.08
C TRP A 35 1.42 13.70 -4.26
N VAL A 36 2.52 13.01 -4.02
CA VAL A 36 3.51 12.65 -5.04
C VAL A 36 3.22 11.24 -5.52
N ALA A 37 3.31 11.06 -6.83
CA ALA A 37 3.13 9.76 -7.47
C ALA A 37 4.10 8.72 -6.90
N PRO A 38 3.66 7.45 -6.80
CA PRO A 38 4.53 6.35 -6.46
C PRO A 38 5.69 6.30 -7.45
N ARG A 39 6.91 6.14 -6.94
CA ARG A 39 8.07 5.88 -7.80
C ARG A 39 7.79 4.63 -8.63
N THR A 40 8.44 4.49 -9.78
CA THR A 40 8.23 3.39 -10.75
C THR A 40 8.41 1.98 -10.15
N GLY A 41 9.09 1.83 -9.00
CA GLY A 41 9.20 0.58 -8.25
C GLY A 41 8.15 0.38 -7.14
N PHE A 42 7.28 1.36 -6.89
CA PHE A 42 6.23 1.38 -5.87
C PHE A 42 4.83 1.35 -6.50
N THR A 43 4.63 0.71 -7.65
CA THR A 43 3.32 0.59 -8.30
C THR A 43 2.88 -0.86 -8.51
N SER A 44 3.77 -1.81 -8.22
CA SER A 44 3.56 -3.24 -8.44
C SER A 44 4.07 -4.04 -7.23
N LEU A 45 3.69 -3.60 -6.03
CA LEU A 45 4.09 -4.22 -4.78
C LEU A 45 3.01 -5.18 -4.29
N VAL A 46 3.42 -6.25 -3.60
CA VAL A 46 2.52 -6.96 -2.69
C VAL A 46 2.24 -6.10 -1.46
N LEU A 47 1.11 -6.32 -0.77
CA LEU A 47 0.66 -5.45 0.33
C LEU A 47 1.72 -5.26 1.42
N SER A 48 2.34 -6.35 1.88
CA SER A 48 3.39 -6.29 2.92
C SER A 48 4.58 -5.42 2.53
N GLN A 49 5.00 -5.48 1.26
CA GLN A 49 6.09 -4.66 0.75
C GLN A 49 5.68 -3.18 0.63
N ALA A 50 4.43 -2.92 0.24
CA ALA A 50 3.87 -1.57 0.22
C ALA A 50 3.83 -0.97 1.64
N GLU A 51 3.45 -1.74 2.65
CA GLU A 51 3.46 -1.30 4.05
C GLU A 51 4.86 -0.99 4.57
N ILE A 52 5.85 -1.84 4.28
CA ILE A 52 7.24 -1.59 4.64
C ILE A 52 7.73 -0.30 3.97
N ASN A 53 7.44 -0.10 2.68
CA ASN A 53 7.87 1.10 1.95
C ASN A 53 7.18 2.37 2.47
N ALA A 54 5.87 2.31 2.74
CA ALA A 54 5.11 3.41 3.34
C ALA A 54 5.69 3.79 4.71
N PHE A 55 5.99 2.80 5.55
CA PHE A 55 6.64 3.03 6.84
C PHE A 55 8.03 3.66 6.70
N ARG A 56 8.85 3.17 5.77
CA ARG A 56 10.19 3.72 5.50
C ARG A 56 10.13 5.19 5.09
N GLU A 57 9.19 5.54 4.21
CA GLU A 57 8.99 6.93 3.76
C GLU A 57 8.45 7.86 4.86
N CYS A 58 7.81 7.33 5.91
CA CYS A 58 7.36 8.12 7.06
C CYS A 58 8.41 8.30 8.16
N VAL A 59 9.25 7.28 8.42
CA VAL A 59 9.99 7.21 9.70
C VAL A 59 11.51 7.11 9.55
N LEU A 60 12.05 6.67 8.40
CA LEU A 60 13.50 6.57 8.26
C LEU A 60 14.11 7.90 7.78
N PRO A 61 15.17 8.39 8.45
CA PRO A 61 15.94 9.54 8.00
C PRO A 61 16.80 9.12 6.79
N GLY A 62 16.33 9.40 5.58
CA GLY A 62 17.08 9.25 4.34
C GLY A 62 16.39 9.97 3.17
N ARG A 63 17.20 10.64 2.33
CA ARG A 63 17.01 11.46 1.08
C ARG A 63 15.64 12.07 0.69
N SER A 64 14.51 11.64 1.22
CA SER A 64 13.17 12.19 1.02
C SER A 64 12.23 12.05 2.24
N GLY A 65 12.63 11.32 3.29
CA GLY A 65 11.77 10.87 4.40
C GLY A 65 11.66 11.81 5.62
N GLY A 66 12.25 13.01 5.57
CA GLY A 66 12.09 14.01 6.64
C GLY A 66 10.81 14.85 6.51
N ASP A 67 10.36 15.07 5.28
CA ASP A 67 9.38 16.11 4.95
C ASP A 67 8.07 15.55 4.41
N ASN A 68 7.74 14.28 4.69
CA ASN A 68 6.45 13.73 4.29
C ASN A 68 5.50 13.78 5.50
N SER A 69 4.31 14.36 5.33
CA SER A 69 3.29 14.44 6.39
C SER A 69 2.45 13.17 6.46
N ALA A 70 2.28 12.46 5.34
CA ALA A 70 1.54 11.21 5.29
C ALA A 70 2.01 10.30 4.15
N THR A 71 1.70 9.01 4.23
CA THR A 71 1.79 8.09 3.10
C THR A 71 0.50 7.30 2.96
N LYS A 72 0.13 6.93 1.73
CA LYS A 72 -1.03 6.08 1.48
C LYS A 72 -0.68 4.93 0.55
N ILE A 73 -1.35 3.82 0.75
CA ILE A 73 -1.26 2.62 -0.08
C ILE A 73 -2.54 2.54 -0.91
N VAL A 74 -2.38 2.44 -2.21
CA VAL A 74 -3.47 2.37 -3.18
C VAL A 74 -3.35 1.09 -3.97
N GLU A 75 -4.44 0.34 -4.12
CA GLU A 75 -4.49 -0.80 -5.03
C GLU A 75 -4.45 -0.31 -6.48
N THR A 76 -3.45 -0.75 -7.24
CA THR A 76 -3.16 -0.24 -8.59
C THR A 76 -4.28 -0.55 -9.59
N ALA A 77 -4.94 -1.71 -9.46
CA ALA A 77 -5.99 -2.13 -10.37
C ALA A 77 -7.29 -1.31 -10.22
N THR A 78 -7.64 -0.94 -8.99
CA THR A 78 -8.92 -0.30 -8.67
C THR A 78 -8.78 1.18 -8.32
N GLY A 79 -7.57 1.64 -8.02
CA GLY A 79 -7.31 2.97 -7.48
C GLY A 79 -7.81 3.14 -6.04
N LYS A 80 -8.23 2.07 -5.36
CA LYS A 80 -8.78 2.14 -4.00
C LYS A 80 -7.68 2.36 -2.97
N GLU A 81 -7.88 3.32 -2.07
CA GLU A 81 -7.02 3.47 -0.89
C GLU A 81 -7.27 2.31 0.08
N VAL A 82 -6.16 1.67 0.48
CA VAL A 82 -6.16 0.48 1.34
C VAL A 82 -5.69 0.87 2.74
N LYS A 83 -4.77 1.83 2.84
CA LYS A 83 -4.20 2.29 4.11
C LYS A 83 -3.68 3.71 4.00
N LEU A 84 -3.85 4.48 5.06
CA LEU A 84 -3.27 5.81 5.25
C LEU A 84 -2.41 5.78 6.52
N LEU A 85 -1.20 6.31 6.43
CA LEU A 85 -0.26 6.42 7.53
C LEU A 85 0.04 7.90 7.75
N ASP A 86 -0.19 8.37 8.97
CA ASP A 86 0.22 9.70 9.42
C ASP A 86 1.68 9.64 9.85
N CYS A 87 2.55 10.30 9.09
CA CYS A 87 3.99 10.23 9.35
C CYS A 87 4.40 11.03 10.58
N GLU A 88 3.65 12.08 10.94
CA GLU A 88 3.94 12.89 12.13
C GLU A 88 3.59 12.11 13.40
N ALA A 89 2.41 11.48 13.43
CA ALA A 89 2.00 10.62 14.53
C ALA A 89 2.97 9.45 14.73
N MET A 90 3.35 8.76 13.65
CA MET A 90 4.27 7.62 13.72
C MET A 90 5.68 8.01 14.19
N ARG A 91 6.17 9.19 13.78
CA ARG A 91 7.45 9.72 14.27
C ARG A 91 7.37 10.08 15.74
N ALA A 92 6.26 10.67 16.19
CA ALA A 92 6.03 10.99 17.59
C ALA A 92 5.97 9.74 18.47
N GLU A 93 5.26 8.69 18.03
CA GLU A 93 5.19 7.41 18.73
C GLU A 93 6.58 6.75 18.86
N ARG A 94 7.36 6.73 17.78
CA ARG A 94 8.73 6.19 17.84
C ARG A 94 9.61 6.98 18.80
N LYS A 95 9.52 8.31 18.79
CA LYS A 95 10.28 9.16 19.72
C LYS A 95 9.88 8.86 21.16
N ALA A 96 8.58 8.79 21.46
CA ALA A 96 8.08 8.46 22.78
C ALA A 96 8.56 7.08 23.27
N GLU A 97 8.58 6.08 22.38
CA GLU A 97 9.11 4.75 22.71
C GLU A 97 10.62 4.77 22.96
N GLN A 98 11.38 5.50 22.14
CA GLN A 98 12.81 5.68 22.36
C GLN A 98 13.11 6.37 23.69
N ASP A 99 12.36 7.42 24.04
CA ASP A 99 12.50 8.14 25.30
C ASP A 99 12.16 7.23 26.50
N ARG A 100 11.13 6.38 26.38
CA ARG A 100 10.79 5.36 27.38
C ARG A 100 11.89 4.33 27.58
N LEU A 101 12.52 3.85 26.51
CA LEU A 101 13.63 2.90 26.58
C LEU A 101 14.87 3.54 27.20
N ASN A 102 15.14 4.81 26.88
CA ASN A 102 16.26 5.56 27.44
C ASN A 102 16.08 5.85 28.93
N ALA A 103 14.85 6.13 29.38
CA ALA A 103 14.55 6.35 30.80
C ALA A 103 14.65 5.07 31.66
N LYS A 104 14.72 3.90 31.04
CA LYS A 104 14.91 2.60 31.71
C LYS A 104 16.39 2.16 31.77
N LYS A 105 17.30 2.92 31.15
CA LYS A 105 18.75 2.72 31.21
C LYS A 105 19.36 3.54 32.34
#